data_AF-A0A3P5Z9V2-F1
#
_entry.id   AF-A0A3P5Z9V2-F1
#
_cell.length_a   1.000
_cell.length_b   1.000
_cell.length_c   1.000
_cell.angle_alpha   90.00
_cell.angle_beta   90.00
_cell.angle_gamma   90.00
#
_symmetry.space_group_name_H-M   'P 1'
#
loop_
_entity.id
_entity.type
_entity.pdbx_description
1 polymer ?
#
loop_
_entity_poly.entity_id
_entity_poly.type
_entity_poly.pdbx_seq_one_letter_code
_entity_poly.pdbx_strand_id
1 'polypeptide(L)'
;MWLYRRTSSFLFGFTDTILKKLGVSESAFVITAKVAEEEAAERYEKEVMEFGVESPMFLLLGTLGMLNLFCFAAAVMRLMMTTSREAGGDLTMGLQFVITGLLVVLNWPLYQGMLLRKDKGKMPVMVTVKSVVLALSACTFIVFL
;
A
#
# COMPACT_ATOMS: atom_id res chain seq x y z
N MET A 1 -5.30 -11.10 -3.88
CA MET A 1 -5.95 -11.15 -2.55
C MET A 1 -5.03 -11.62 -1.41
N TRP A 2 -4.21 -12.66 -1.60
CA TRP A 2 -3.41 -13.25 -0.53
C TRP A 2 -2.40 -12.30 0.13
N LEU A 3 -1.76 -11.43 -0.67
CA LEU A 3 -0.83 -10.40 -0.19
C LEU A 3 -1.53 -9.41 0.75
N TYR A 4 -2.65 -8.82 0.32
CA TYR A 4 -3.46 -7.92 1.14
C TYR A 4 -3.91 -8.56 2.44
N ARG A 5 -4.36 -9.82 2.40
CA ARG A 5 -4.73 -10.55 3.61
C ARG A 5 -3.56 -10.64 4.59
N ARG A 6 -2.36 -11.02 4.13
CA ARG A 6 -1.19 -11.10 5.02
C ARG A 6 -0.77 -9.74 5.55
N THR A 7 -0.69 -8.71 4.71
CA THR A 7 -0.18 -7.40 5.13
C THR A 7 -1.17 -6.65 6.00
N SER A 8 -2.47 -6.77 5.78
CA SER A 8 -3.46 -6.06 6.60
C SER A 8 -3.84 -6.83 7.87
N SER A 9 -4.18 -8.11 7.79
CA SER A 9 -4.78 -8.81 8.94
C SER A 9 -3.78 -9.03 10.07
N PHE A 10 -2.53 -9.38 9.75
CA PHE A 10 -1.50 -9.62 10.77
C PHE A 10 -1.04 -8.31 11.41
N LEU A 11 -0.79 -7.25 10.62
CA LEU A 11 -0.42 -5.95 11.17
C LEU A 11 -1.52 -5.38 12.04
N PHE A 12 -2.78 -5.50 11.61
CA PHE A 12 -3.91 -5.01 12.40
C PHE A 12 -4.11 -5.82 13.69
N GLY A 13 -4.06 -7.15 13.63
CA GLY A 13 -4.14 -8.00 14.82
C GLY A 13 -2.99 -7.75 15.82
N PHE A 14 -1.77 -7.51 15.32
CA PHE A 14 -0.62 -7.15 16.15
C PHE A 14 -0.81 -5.78 16.81
N THR A 15 -1.25 -4.79 16.04
CA THR A 15 -1.51 -3.43 16.54
C THR A 15 -2.63 -3.42 17.58
N ASP A 16 -3.72 -4.14 17.33
CA ASP A 16 -4.84 -4.30 18.27
C ASP A 16 -4.38 -4.98 19.57
N THR A 17 -3.52 -6.00 19.48
CA THR A 17 -2.97 -6.68 20.66
C THR A 17 -2.10 -5.73 21.49
N ILE A 18 -1.25 -4.92 20.84
CA ILE A 18 -0.45 -3.90 21.54
C ILE A 18 -1.35 -2.85 22.20
N LEU A 19 -2.32 -2.32 21.47
CA LEU A 19 -3.25 -1.31 21.98
C LEU A 19 -4.07 -1.84 23.17
N LYS A 20 -4.50 -3.11 23.14
CA LYS A 20 -5.12 -3.80 24.28
C LYS A 20 -4.18 -3.91 25.47
N LYS A 21 -2.91 -4.26 25.24
CA LYS A 21 -1.89 -4.32 26.31
C LYS A 21 -1.58 -2.95 26.91
N LEU A 22 -1.67 -1.88 26.12
CA LEU A 22 -1.49 -0.50 26.57
C LEU A 22 -2.76 0.11 27.21
N GLY A 23 -3.87 -0.63 27.27
CA GLY A 23 -5.13 -0.16 27.87
C GLY A 23 -5.86 0.89 27.04
N VAL A 24 -5.50 1.06 25.76
CA VAL A 24 -6.03 2.11 24.87
C VAL A 24 -7.24 1.64 24.05
N SER A 25 -7.44 0.32 23.88
CA SER A 25 -8.46 -0.22 22.96
C SER A 25 -9.46 -1.18 23.63
N GLU A 26 -10.74 -0.79 23.64
CA GLU A 26 -11.87 -1.72 23.62
C GLU A 26 -12.23 -2.01 22.16
N SER A 27 -11.73 -3.13 21.63
CA SER A 27 -12.01 -3.57 20.27
C SER A 27 -13.48 -4.00 20.16
N ALA A 28 -14.39 -3.05 19.96
CA ALA A 28 -15.77 -3.31 19.62
C ALA A 28 -15.82 -3.74 18.15
N PHE A 29 -15.95 -5.04 17.90
CA PHE A 29 -16.24 -5.57 16.57
C PHE A 29 -17.63 -5.08 16.15
N VAL A 30 -17.69 -3.89 15.54
CA VAL A 30 -18.93 -3.35 14.99
C VAL A 30 -19.33 -4.24 13.82
N ILE A 31 -20.47 -4.91 13.97
CA ILE A 31 -21.05 -5.76 12.92
C ILE A 31 -21.39 -4.85 11.74
N THR A 32 -20.60 -4.92 10.67
CA THR A 32 -20.89 -4.19 9.43
C THR A 32 -22.14 -4.78 8.80
N ALA A 33 -23.19 -3.96 8.60
CA ALA A 33 -24.39 -4.38 7.90
C ALA A 33 -24.01 -4.83 6.48
N LYS A 34 -24.38 -6.06 6.11
CA LYS A 34 -24.03 -6.68 4.81
C LYS A 34 -24.94 -6.22 3.67
N VAL A 35 -25.52 -5.02 3.77
CA VAL A 35 -26.30 -4.41 2.69
C VAL A 35 -25.31 -3.65 1.80
N ALA A 36 -24.84 -4.32 0.75
CA ALA A 36 -24.04 -3.67 -0.27
C ALA A 36 -24.97 -2.84 -1.18
N GLU A 37 -24.64 -1.57 -1.43
CA GLU A 37 -25.30 -0.80 -2.49
C GLU A 37 -25.13 -1.53 -3.83
N GLU A 38 -26.11 -1.40 -4.73
CA GLU A 38 -26.13 -2.08 -6.03
C GLU A 38 -24.86 -1.79 -6.87
N GLU A 39 -24.34 -0.56 -6.77
CA GLU A 39 -23.05 -0.15 -7.36
C GLU A 39 -21.83 -0.90 -6.78
N ALA A 40 -21.86 -1.27 -5.50
CA ALA A 40 -20.81 -2.04 -4.86
C ALA A 40 -20.88 -3.53 -5.27
N ALA A 41 -22.09 -4.07 -5.41
CA ALA A 41 -22.31 -5.43 -5.91
C ALA A 41 -21.82 -5.61 -7.36
N GLU A 42 -22.11 -4.65 -8.24
CA GLU A 42 -21.66 -4.69 -9.63
C GLU A 42 -20.12 -4.59 -9.76
N ARG A 43 -19.47 -3.80 -8.90
CA ARG A 43 -18.00 -3.73 -8.84
C ARG A 43 -17.40 -5.04 -8.33
N TYR A 44 -18.05 -5.69 -7.37
CA TYR A 44 -17.63 -6.99 -6.86
C TYR A 44 -17.69 -8.07 -7.94
N GLU A 45 -18.75 -8.09 -8.74
CA GLU A 45 -18.89 -9.04 -9.87
C GLU A 45 -17.83 -8.82 -10.96
N LYS A 46 -17.42 -7.56 -11.17
CA LYS A 46 -16.32 -7.19 -12.08
C LYS A 46 -14.91 -7.39 -11.47
N GLU A 47 -14.81 -8.07 -10.32
CA GLU A 47 -13.58 -8.31 -9.56
C GLU A 47 -12.79 -7.05 -9.19
N VAL A 48 -13.45 -5.89 -9.16
CA VAL A 48 -12.77 -4.62 -8.88
C VAL A 48 -12.83 -4.30 -7.40
N MET A 49 -11.67 -4.16 -6.77
CA MET A 49 -11.59 -3.86 -5.34
C MET A 49 -12.20 -2.50 -4.99
N GLU A 50 -12.90 -2.46 -3.86
CA GLU A 50 -13.56 -1.28 -3.34
C GLU A 50 -12.75 -0.67 -2.19
N PHE A 51 -12.40 0.61 -2.32
CA PHE A 51 -11.59 1.35 -1.37
C PHE A 51 -12.32 2.55 -0.76
N GLY A 52 -13.62 2.71 -1.03
CA GLY A 52 -14.41 3.91 -0.69
C GLY A 52 -14.62 4.17 0.80
N VAL A 53 -14.26 3.22 1.68
CA VAL A 53 -14.44 3.36 3.13
C VAL A 53 -13.21 4.00 3.75
N GLU A 54 -13.38 5.00 4.62
CA GLU A 54 -12.28 5.55 5.41
C GLU A 54 -11.82 4.53 6.46
N SER A 55 -10.72 3.81 6.17
CA SER A 55 -10.17 2.78 7.06
C SER A 55 -8.67 2.98 7.29
N PRO A 56 -8.18 2.81 8.53
CA PRO A 56 -6.75 2.82 8.82
C PRO A 56 -5.98 1.68 8.11
N MET A 57 -6.66 0.58 7.74
CA MET A 57 -6.04 -0.49 6.94
C MET A 57 -5.65 0.01 5.55
N PHE A 58 -6.48 0.84 4.95
CA PHE A 58 -6.19 1.45 3.65
C PHE A 58 -5.03 2.44 3.76
N LEU A 59 -4.93 3.18 4.86
CA LEU A 59 -3.75 4.02 5.11
C LEU A 59 -2.45 3.20 5.17
N LEU A 60 -2.44 2.08 5.90
CA LEU A 60 -1.28 1.19 5.99
C LEU A 60 -0.92 0.56 4.63
N LEU A 61 -1.92 0.06 3.89
CA LEU A 61 -1.68 -0.53 2.57
C LEU A 61 -1.20 0.52 1.56
N GLY A 62 -1.83 1.69 1.55
CA GLY A 62 -1.46 2.81 0.68
C GLY A 62 -0.05 3.32 0.94
N THR A 63 0.34 3.47 2.22
CA THR A 63 1.71 3.88 2.58
C THR A 63 2.74 2.87 2.10
N LEU A 64 2.51 1.58 2.35
CA LEU A 64 3.43 0.51 1.95
C LEU A 64 3.54 0.39 0.42
N GLY A 65 2.41 0.52 -0.29
CA GLY A 65 2.37 0.54 -1.75
C GLY A 65 3.16 1.72 -2.31
N MET A 66 2.88 2.94 -1.85
CA MET A 66 3.59 4.14 -2.30
C MET A 66 5.09 4.09 -1.99
N LEU A 67 5.49 3.55 -0.85
CA LEU A 67 6.89 3.37 -0.50
C LEU A 67 7.60 2.40 -1.46
N ASN A 68 6.99 1.25 -1.77
CA ASN A 68 7.52 0.32 -2.76
C ASN A 68 7.64 0.97 -4.16
N LEU A 69 6.65 1.77 -4.55
CA LEU A 69 6.66 2.52 -5.82
C LEU A 69 7.82 3.54 -5.88
N PHE A 70 7.99 4.33 -4.83
CA PHE A 70 9.07 5.33 -4.76
C PHE A 70 10.45 4.69 -4.73
N CYS A 71 10.64 3.64 -3.94
CA CYS A 71 11.90 2.88 -3.92
C CYS A 71 12.22 2.28 -5.29
N PHE A 72 11.23 1.69 -5.97
CA PHE A 72 11.42 1.15 -7.31
C PHE A 72 11.78 2.26 -8.32
N ALA A 73 11.06 3.39 -8.29
CA ALA A 73 11.37 4.53 -9.16
C ALA A 73 12.79 5.08 -8.92
N ALA A 74 13.20 5.23 -7.65
CA ALA A 74 14.55 5.65 -7.29
C ALA A 74 15.62 4.65 -7.78
N ALA A 75 15.36 3.35 -7.66
CA ALA A 75 16.26 2.30 -8.16
C ALA A 75 16.40 2.35 -9.69
N VAL A 76 15.29 2.54 -10.43
CA VAL A 76 15.32 2.73 -11.89
C VAL A 76 16.09 3.98 -12.29
N MET A 77 15.84 5.12 -11.63
CA MET A 77 16.57 6.37 -11.92
C MET A 77 18.07 6.21 -11.69
N ARG A 78 18.47 5.56 -10.59
CA ARG A 78 19.87 5.24 -10.31
C ARG A 78 20.45 4.35 -11.41
N LEU A 79 19.78 3.26 -11.79
CA LEU A 79 20.26 2.36 -12.85
C LEU A 79 20.50 3.10 -14.18
N MET A 80 19.60 4.00 -14.57
CA MET A 80 19.73 4.81 -15.78
C MET A 80 20.93 5.78 -15.71
N MET A 81 21.19 6.38 -14.55
CA MET A 81 22.35 7.28 -14.36
C MET A 81 23.69 6.54 -14.27
N THR A 82 23.72 5.38 -13.60
CA THR A 82 24.96 4.61 -13.31
C THR A 82 25.47 3.79 -14.49
N THR A 83 24.66 3.56 -15.52
CA THR A 83 25.08 2.91 -16.78
C THR A 83 26.28 3.62 -17.45
N SER A 84 26.64 4.84 -17.01
CA SER A 84 27.80 5.61 -17.48
C SER A 84 29.11 5.40 -16.69
N ARG A 85 29.09 4.80 -15.48
CA ARG A 85 30.29 4.55 -14.66
C ARG A 85 30.17 3.20 -13.94
N GLU A 86 30.87 2.21 -14.50
CA GLU A 86 31.19 0.89 -13.90
C GLU A 86 29.98 0.08 -13.38
N ALA A 87 29.46 -0.77 -14.26
CA ALA A 87 28.51 -1.83 -13.95
C ALA A 87 29.19 -2.99 -13.18
N GLY A 88 29.65 -2.72 -11.95
CA GLY A 88 30.05 -3.75 -10.98
C GLY A 88 28.83 -4.26 -10.23
N GLY A 89 27.98 -5.03 -10.92
CA GLY A 89 26.72 -5.53 -10.39
C GLY A 89 26.92 -6.67 -9.40
N ASP A 90 26.67 -6.40 -8.12
CA ASP A 90 26.44 -7.46 -7.13
C ASP A 90 25.08 -8.12 -7.43
N LEU A 91 25.05 -9.45 -7.55
CA LEU A 91 23.87 -10.25 -7.92
C LEU A 91 22.67 -10.00 -6.98
N THR A 92 22.97 -9.53 -5.77
CA THR A 92 22.04 -9.12 -4.71
C THR A 92 21.12 -7.97 -5.13
N MET A 93 21.61 -6.98 -5.89
CA MET A 93 20.85 -5.81 -6.34
C MET A 93 19.81 -6.19 -7.42
N GLY A 94 20.15 -7.15 -8.28
CA GLY A 94 19.24 -7.65 -9.33
C GLY A 94 18.02 -8.34 -8.74
N LEU A 95 18.21 -9.19 -7.72
CA LEU A 95 17.11 -9.90 -7.06
C LEU A 95 16.20 -8.92 -6.30
N GLN A 96 16.76 -7.92 -5.60
CA GLN A 96 15.98 -6.87 -4.94
C GLN A 96 15.14 -6.06 -5.93
N PHE A 97 15.69 -5.75 -7.11
CA PHE A 97 14.96 -5.06 -8.16
C PHE A 97 13.77 -5.89 -8.69
N VAL A 98 13.97 -7.20 -8.89
CA VAL A 98 12.90 -8.11 -9.31
C VAL A 98 11.80 -8.21 -8.25
N ILE A 99 12.17 -8.36 -6.97
CA ILE A 99 11.20 -8.47 -5.87
C ILE A 99 10.40 -7.17 -5.71
N THR A 100 11.06 -6.02 -5.73
CA THR A 100 10.40 -4.70 -5.62
C THR A 100 9.51 -4.42 -6.83
N GLY A 101 9.95 -4.76 -8.05
CA GLY A 101 9.11 -4.69 -9.25
C GLY A 101 7.88 -5.58 -9.17
N LEU A 102 8.03 -6.83 -8.72
CA LEU A 102 6.91 -7.75 -8.52
C LEU A 102 5.91 -7.21 -7.48
N LEU A 103 6.40 -6.64 -6.38
CA LEU A 103 5.57 -5.99 -5.37
C LEU A 103 4.78 -4.81 -5.94
N VAL A 104 5.39 -3.99 -6.81
CA VAL A 104 4.71 -2.89 -7.49
C VAL A 104 3.61 -3.42 -8.41
N VAL A 105 3.88 -4.45 -9.22
CA VAL A 105 2.89 -5.06 -10.11
C VAL A 105 1.71 -5.67 -9.32
N LEU A 106 1.98 -6.34 -8.20
CA LEU A 106 0.92 -6.90 -7.35
C LEU A 106 0.06 -5.83 -6.67
N ASN A 107 0.60 -4.64 -6.44
CA ASN A 107 -0.12 -3.48 -5.93
C ASN A 107 -0.78 -2.62 -7.02
N TRP A 108 -0.77 -3.06 -8.29
CA TRP A 108 -1.43 -2.35 -9.38
C TRP A 108 -2.89 -1.93 -9.11
N PRO A 109 -3.79 -2.83 -8.66
CA PRO A 109 -5.18 -2.44 -8.39
C PRO A 109 -5.32 -1.44 -7.23
N LEU A 110 -4.35 -1.39 -6.31
CA LEU A 110 -4.30 -0.38 -5.26
C LEU A 110 -3.95 1.00 -5.85
N TYR A 111 -2.93 1.09 -6.70
CA TYR A 111 -2.61 2.36 -7.39
C TYR A 111 -3.75 2.84 -8.27
N GLN A 112 -4.44 1.90 -8.92
CA GLN A 112 -5.61 2.20 -9.73
C GLN A 112 -6.74 2.77 -8.88
N GLY A 113 -6.99 2.21 -7.68
CA GLY A 113 -7.95 2.71 -6.70
C GLY A 113 -7.56 4.03 -6.02
N MET A 114 -6.25 4.36 -5.97
CA MET A 114 -5.73 5.60 -5.36
C MET A 114 -5.71 6.78 -6.34
N LEU A 115 -5.14 6.59 -7.54
CA LEU A 115 -4.77 7.69 -8.43
C LEU A 115 -5.61 7.73 -9.72
N LEU A 116 -5.95 6.57 -10.30
CA LEU A 116 -6.54 6.49 -11.65
C LEU A 116 -8.08 6.51 -11.63
N ARG A 117 -8.71 5.97 -10.57
CA ARG A 117 -10.17 5.91 -10.42
C ARG A 117 -10.79 7.25 -10.04
N LYS A 118 -12.03 7.47 -10.52
CA LYS A 118 -12.91 8.62 -10.21
C LYS A 118 -14.30 8.20 -9.71
N ASP A 119 -14.57 6.90 -9.64
CA ASP A 119 -15.81 6.30 -9.16
C ASP A 119 -15.87 6.21 -7.63
N LYS A 120 -17.06 5.95 -7.06
CA LYS A 120 -17.28 5.89 -5.60
C LYS A 120 -16.46 4.80 -4.88
N GLY A 121 -15.93 3.82 -5.62
CA GLY A 121 -15.00 2.81 -5.09
C GLY A 121 -13.55 3.30 -4.93
N LYS A 122 -13.25 4.55 -5.28
CA LYS A 122 -11.94 5.18 -5.11
C LYS A 122 -11.59 5.33 -3.63
N MET A 123 -10.31 5.19 -3.31
CA MET A 123 -9.81 5.50 -1.99
C MET A 123 -10.08 6.97 -1.61
N PRO A 124 -10.56 7.26 -0.39
CA PRO A 124 -10.76 8.62 0.09
C PRO A 124 -9.50 9.47 -0.10
N VAL A 125 -9.66 10.66 -0.69
CA VAL A 125 -8.53 11.53 -1.07
C VAL A 125 -7.66 11.86 0.14
N MET A 126 -8.26 12.07 1.31
CA MET A 126 -7.53 12.31 2.57
C MET A 126 -6.58 11.16 2.91
N VAL A 127 -7.01 9.91 2.73
CA VAL A 127 -6.19 8.71 2.99
C VAL A 127 -5.07 8.60 1.95
N THR A 128 -5.36 8.88 0.68
CA THR A 128 -4.34 8.92 -0.37
C THR A 128 -3.27 9.98 -0.11
N VAL A 129 -3.66 11.20 0.28
CA VAL A 129 -2.71 12.28 0.59
C VAL A 129 -1.86 11.90 1.81
N LYS A 130 -2.48 11.45 2.91
CA LYS A 130 -1.75 11.01 4.11
C LYS A 130 -0.77 9.89 3.79
N SER A 131 -1.17 8.91 2.99
CA SER A 131 -0.27 7.79 2.63
C SER A 131 0.93 8.23 1.79
N VAL A 132 0.73 9.12 0.83
CA VAL A 132 1.81 9.69 0.01
C VAL A 132 2.80 10.48 0.88
N VAL A 133 2.29 11.35 1.76
CA VAL A 133 3.13 12.17 2.66
C VAL A 133 3.96 11.28 3.60
N LEU A 134 3.33 10.27 4.21
CA LEU A 134 4.03 9.32 5.07
C LEU A 134 5.10 8.54 4.31
N ALA A 135 4.80 8.06 3.10
CA ALA A 135 5.78 7.36 2.27
C ALA A 135 6.98 8.26 1.91
N LEU A 136 6.74 9.51 1.51
CA LEU A 136 7.82 10.48 1.23
C LEU A 136 8.66 10.80 2.47
N SER A 137 8.02 10.97 3.63
CA SER A 137 8.72 11.20 4.89
C SER A 137 9.64 10.03 5.26
N ALA A 138 9.17 8.80 5.05
CA ALA A 138 9.97 7.60 5.29
C ALA A 138 11.14 7.49 4.29
N CYS A 139 10.91 7.76 3.01
CA CYS A 139 11.96 7.74 1.99
C CYS A 139 13.05 8.78 2.27
N THR A 140 12.67 10.00 2.66
CA THR A 140 13.66 11.05 3.00
C THR A 140 14.44 10.68 4.26
N PHE A 141 13.78 10.17 5.30
CA PHE A 141 14.45 9.69 6.51
C PHE A 141 15.51 8.63 6.22
N ILE A 142 15.21 7.66 5.33
CA ILE A 142 16.16 6.62 4.92
C ILE A 142 17.33 7.19 4.11
N VAL A 143 17.11 8.25 3.32
CA VAL A 143 18.17 8.87 2.51
C VAL A 143 19.13 9.72 3.37
N PHE A 144 18.63 10.29 4.48
CA PHE A 144 19.44 11.12 5.39
C PHE A 144 20.18 10.34 6.48
N LEU A 145 19.88 9.05 6.65
CA LEU A 145 20.49 8.16 7.65
C LEU A 145 21.66 7.38 7.04
#